data_AF-A0A2E1F8Q5-F1
#
_entry.id   AF-A0A2E1F8Q5-F1
#
_cell.length_a   1.000
_cell.length_b   1.000
_cell.length_c   1.000
_cell.angle_alpha   90.00
_cell.angle_beta   90.00
_cell.angle_gamma   90.00
#
_symmetry.space_group_name_H-M   'P 1'
#
loop_
_entity.id
_entity.type
_entity.pdbx_description
1 polymer ?
#
loop_
_entity_poly.entity_id
_entity_poly.type
_entity_poly.pdbx_seq_one_letter_code
_entity_poly.pdbx_strand_id
1 'polypeptide(L)'
;VKAGTRNNIIPEDAEIMGTIRTFDPLLRTEIYEEIEQIARGVSIGTGTDISVEFDVGGFYPVTFNAPKLVNAMKESLMKASPGRFYESNTPVTGAEDFSYFSQEIPGMYFWLGINKPGVGLESANFGERTDVAGNHSPYFYVDDSALDEGVRAFVYLIDDYPSKF
;
A
#
# COMPACT_ATOMS: atom_id res chain seq x y z
N VAL A 1 13.42 -17.44 3.20
CA VAL A 1 14.11 -18.35 4.14
C VAL A 1 15.27 -19.01 3.43
N LYS A 2 16.45 -19.02 4.06
CA LYS A 2 17.64 -19.75 3.59
C LYS A 2 18.22 -20.53 4.76
N ALA A 3 18.41 -21.84 4.60
CA ALA A 3 19.01 -22.70 5.62
C ALA A 3 19.61 -23.95 4.96
N GLY A 4 20.88 -24.21 5.22
CA GLY A 4 21.59 -25.38 4.68
C GLY A 4 21.84 -25.36 3.17
N THR A 5 22.68 -26.29 2.73
CA THR A 5 23.09 -26.41 1.32
C THR A 5 23.08 -27.85 0.82
N ARG A 6 23.15 -28.84 1.72
CA ARG A 6 23.13 -30.27 1.42
C ARG A 6 22.20 -31.01 2.38
N ASN A 7 21.52 -32.04 1.87
CA ASN A 7 20.54 -32.81 2.63
C ASN A 7 21.13 -33.70 3.74
N ASN A 8 22.45 -33.90 3.78
CA ASN A 8 23.15 -34.74 4.75
C ASN A 8 24.07 -33.95 5.69
N ILE A 9 24.03 -32.61 5.65
CA ILE A 9 24.79 -31.73 6.54
C ILE A 9 23.78 -30.93 7.35
N ILE A 10 23.90 -30.97 8.68
CA ILE A 10 23.09 -30.16 9.57
C ILE A 10 23.54 -28.70 9.42
N PRO A 11 22.65 -27.75 9.08
CA PRO A 11 23.03 -26.35 8.94
C PRO A 11 23.39 -25.72 10.28
N GLU A 12 24.41 -24.86 10.27
CA GLU A 12 24.82 -24.03 11.41
C GLU A 12 23.88 -22.82 11.57
N ASP A 13 23.50 -22.19 10.46
CA ASP A 13 22.68 -20.96 10.44
C ASP A 13 21.42 -21.07 9.58
N ALA A 14 20.46 -20.19 9.88
CA ALA A 14 19.26 -19.95 9.07
C ALA A 14 18.93 -18.45 9.00
N GLU A 15 18.53 -17.97 7.83
CA GLU A 15 18.09 -16.59 7.58
C GLU A 15 16.61 -16.56 7.20
N ILE A 16 15.82 -15.75 7.90
CA ILE A 16 14.41 -15.47 7.57
C ILE A 16 14.29 -13.99 7.26
N MET A 17 13.73 -13.68 6.09
CA MET A 17 13.45 -12.32 5.65
C MET A 17 12.02 -12.26 5.15
N GLY A 18 11.33 -11.18 5.49
CA GLY A 18 9.93 -10.94 5.14
C GLY A 18 9.56 -9.47 5.23
N THR A 19 8.28 -9.17 5.00
CA THR A 19 7.75 -7.81 5.06
C THR A 19 6.59 -7.75 6.05
N ILE A 20 6.56 -6.70 6.88
CA ILE A 20 5.44 -6.39 7.77
C ILE A 20 4.63 -5.28 7.11
N ARG A 21 3.30 -5.44 7.06
CA ARG A 21 2.36 -4.43 6.53
C ARG A 21 1.25 -4.21 7.53
N THR A 22 1.08 -2.97 7.97
CA THR A 22 0.05 -2.56 8.93
C THR A 22 -0.63 -1.29 8.43
N PHE A 23 -1.89 -1.10 8.81
CA PHE A 23 -2.62 0.17 8.61
C PHE A 23 -2.56 1.09 9.83
N ASP A 24 -2.02 0.60 10.94
CA ASP A 24 -1.86 1.32 12.20
C ASP A 24 -0.37 1.30 12.60
N PRO A 25 0.25 2.46 12.88
CA PRO A 25 1.62 2.52 13.37
C PRO A 25 1.78 1.92 14.79
N LEU A 26 0.77 1.99 15.66
CA LEU A 26 0.84 1.39 16.99
C LEU A 26 0.89 -0.14 16.89
N LEU A 27 0.03 -0.71 16.04
CA LEU A 27 0.04 -2.15 15.75
C LEU A 27 1.39 -2.61 15.18
N ARG A 28 2.10 -1.75 14.46
CA ARG A 28 3.44 -2.08 13.95
C ARG A 28 4.43 -2.28 15.08
N THR A 29 4.44 -1.37 16.05
CA THR A 29 5.29 -1.46 17.24
C THR A 29 4.97 -2.72 18.03
N GLU A 30 3.67 -3.03 18.22
CA GLU A 30 3.24 -4.26 18.89
C GLU A 30 3.75 -5.51 18.16
N ILE A 31 3.67 -5.55 16.83
CA ILE A 31 4.20 -6.66 16.03
C ILE A 31 5.72 -6.79 16.18
N TYR A 32 6.46 -5.68 16.29
CA TYR A 32 7.91 -5.73 16.49
C TYR A 32 8.23 -6.39 17.84
N GLU A 33 7.56 -5.94 18.90
CA GLU A 33 7.70 -6.50 20.25
C GLU A 33 7.33 -8.00 20.30
N GLU A 34 6.25 -8.41 19.62
CA GLU A 34 5.85 -9.82 19.55
C GLU A 34 6.88 -10.68 18.81
N ILE A 35 7.43 -10.20 17.69
CA ILE A 35 8.47 -10.92 16.93
C ILE A 35 9.72 -11.10 17.79
N GLU A 36 10.17 -10.04 18.47
CA GLU A 36 11.33 -10.11 19.38
C GLU A 36 11.07 -11.06 20.56
N GLN A 37 9.87 -11.03 21.13
CA GLN A 37 9.47 -11.93 22.22
C GLN A 37 9.51 -13.39 21.76
N ILE A 38 8.94 -13.69 20.59
CA ILE A 38 8.95 -15.04 20.01
C ILE A 38 10.39 -15.48 19.73
N ALA A 39 11.19 -14.64 19.08
CA ALA A 39 12.60 -14.92 18.78
C ALA A 39 13.39 -15.27 20.05
N ARG A 40 13.20 -14.49 21.12
CA ARG A 40 13.81 -14.75 22.43
C ARG A 40 13.37 -16.09 23.02
N GLY A 41 12.07 -16.40 22.95
CA GLY A 41 11.54 -17.67 23.43
C GLY A 41 12.11 -18.88 22.68
N VAL A 42 12.22 -18.78 21.35
CA VAL A 42 12.83 -19.83 20.50
C VAL A 42 14.32 -19.97 20.79
N SER A 43 15.04 -18.87 20.93
CA SER A 43 16.46 -18.86 21.30
C SER A 43 16.70 -19.62 22.61
N ILE A 44 15.95 -19.31 23.67
CA ILE A 44 16.04 -20.01 24.96
C ILE A 44 15.68 -21.50 24.81
N GLY A 45 14.59 -21.81 24.10
CA GLY A 45 14.08 -23.17 23.97
C GLY A 45 14.99 -24.10 23.14
N THR A 46 15.76 -23.54 22.22
CA THR A 46 16.61 -24.32 21.29
C THR A 46 18.12 -24.18 21.57
N GLY A 47 18.52 -23.20 22.38
CA GLY A 47 19.93 -22.87 22.61
C GLY A 47 20.60 -22.15 21.43
N THR A 48 19.81 -21.62 20.49
CA THR A 48 20.29 -20.85 19.34
C THR A 48 20.51 -19.38 19.72
N ASP A 49 21.42 -18.71 19.02
CA ASP A 49 21.49 -17.25 19.03
C ASP A 49 20.61 -16.69 17.90
N ILE A 50 19.73 -15.74 18.21
CA ILE A 50 18.78 -15.17 17.25
C ILE A 50 18.81 -13.66 17.34
N SER A 51 19.23 -13.01 16.25
CA SER A 51 19.10 -11.57 16.04
C SER A 51 17.88 -11.26 15.18
N VAL A 52 17.15 -10.20 15.52
CA VAL A 52 16.05 -9.66 14.73
C VAL A 52 16.40 -8.24 14.32
N GLU A 53 16.25 -7.95 13.04
CA GLU A 53 16.40 -6.60 12.48
C GLU A 53 15.10 -6.21 11.78
N PHE A 54 14.62 -4.99 12.05
CA PHE A 54 13.46 -4.40 11.39
C PHE A 54 13.90 -3.31 10.41
N ASP A 55 13.03 -3.00 9.45
CA ASP A 55 13.22 -1.88 8.52
C ASP A 55 14.54 -1.95 7.72
N VAL A 56 15.01 -3.16 7.44
CA VAL A 56 16.19 -3.41 6.61
C VAL A 56 15.94 -2.87 5.20
N GLY A 57 16.61 -1.77 4.85
CA GLY A 57 16.40 -1.06 3.58
C GLY A 57 15.30 0.02 3.61
N GLY A 58 14.75 0.32 4.79
CA GLY A 58 13.71 1.32 5.01
C GLY A 58 12.29 0.75 4.97
N PHE A 59 11.32 1.58 5.34
CA PHE A 59 9.89 1.23 5.31
C PHE A 59 9.06 2.44 4.86
N TYR A 60 7.87 2.19 4.30
CA TYR A 60 6.92 3.24 3.97
C TYR A 60 5.86 3.39 5.07
N PRO A 61 5.61 4.61 5.57
CA PRO A 61 4.46 4.88 6.43
C PRO A 61 3.13 4.53 5.74
N VAL A 62 2.05 4.53 6.52
CA VAL A 62 0.71 4.31 5.95
C VAL A 62 0.33 5.53 5.11
N THR A 63 0.00 5.31 3.84
CA THR A 63 -0.61 6.35 2.99
C THR A 63 -2.02 6.63 3.50
N PHE A 64 -2.15 7.70 4.28
CA PHE A 64 -3.40 8.08 4.93
C PHE A 64 -3.93 9.38 4.33
N ASN A 65 -5.14 9.31 3.77
CA ASN A 65 -5.81 10.48 3.24
C ASN A 65 -6.43 11.30 4.37
N ALA A 66 -6.07 12.58 4.45
CA ALA A 66 -6.60 13.48 5.47
C ALA A 66 -8.13 13.67 5.29
N PRO A 67 -8.98 13.27 6.26
CA PRO A 67 -10.44 13.26 6.06
C PRO A 67 -11.04 14.62 5.72
N LYS A 68 -10.48 15.71 6.26
CA LYS A 68 -10.92 17.08 5.93
C LYS A 68 -10.64 17.42 4.46
N LEU A 69 -9.46 17.05 3.96
CA LEU A 69 -9.06 17.28 2.56
C LEU A 69 -9.92 16.45 1.61
N VAL A 70 -10.13 15.15 1.92
CA VAL A 70 -11.02 14.28 1.14
C VAL A 70 -12.43 14.85 1.06
N ASN A 71 -13.03 15.22 2.20
CA ASN A 71 -14.38 15.75 2.23
C ASN A 71 -14.53 17.06 1.46
N ALA A 72 -13.53 17.95 1.53
CA ALA A 72 -13.54 19.20 0.77
C ALA A 72 -13.37 18.95 -0.73
N MET A 73 -12.52 18.02 -1.14
CA MET A 73 -12.08 17.89 -2.53
C MET A 73 -12.82 16.81 -3.34
N LYS A 74 -13.57 15.90 -2.72
CA LYS A 74 -14.26 14.81 -3.44
C LYS A 74 -15.21 15.28 -4.54
N GLU A 75 -15.88 16.42 -4.37
CA GLU A 75 -16.75 16.98 -5.41
C GLU A 75 -15.97 17.34 -6.68
N SER A 76 -14.71 17.77 -6.54
CA SER A 76 -13.83 18.06 -7.68
C SER A 76 -13.51 16.79 -8.46
N LEU A 77 -13.28 15.68 -7.77
CA LEU A 77 -13.11 14.35 -8.39
C LEU A 77 -14.40 13.87 -9.05
N MET A 78 -15.56 14.05 -8.42
CA MET A 78 -16.86 13.70 -9.00
C MET A 78 -17.16 14.47 -10.29
N LYS A 79 -16.80 15.76 -10.36
CA LYS A 79 -16.90 16.57 -11.59
C LYS A 79 -15.94 16.06 -12.67
N ALA A 80 -14.74 15.61 -12.27
CA ALA A 80 -13.75 15.08 -13.21
C ALA A 80 -14.21 13.77 -13.85
N SER A 81 -14.92 12.93 -13.09
CA SER A 81 -15.42 11.62 -13.48
C SER A 81 -16.95 11.46 -13.32
N PRO A 82 -17.77 12.20 -14.10
CA PRO A 82 -19.22 12.20 -13.93
C PRO A 82 -19.82 10.79 -14.00
N GLY A 83 -20.50 10.39 -12.92
CA GLY A 83 -21.14 9.08 -12.80
C GLY A 83 -20.18 7.90 -12.61
N ARG A 84 -18.88 8.14 -12.43
CA ARG A 84 -17.85 7.09 -12.25
C ARG A 84 -17.06 7.18 -10.94
N PHE A 85 -17.23 8.25 -10.16
CA PHE A 85 -16.61 8.38 -8.86
C PHE A 85 -17.04 7.25 -7.90
N TYR A 86 -16.07 6.66 -7.21
CA TYR A 86 -16.27 5.63 -6.22
C TYR A 86 -15.40 5.91 -4.99
N GLU A 87 -16.01 5.92 -3.81
CA GLU A 87 -15.32 6.03 -2.53
C GLU A 87 -15.18 4.64 -1.92
N SER A 88 -13.95 4.12 -1.89
CA SER A 88 -13.68 2.82 -1.28
C SER A 88 -13.39 2.97 0.21
N ASN A 89 -14.00 2.09 1.01
CA ASN A 89 -13.69 1.93 2.43
C ASN A 89 -12.72 0.77 2.68
N THR A 90 -12.19 0.14 1.63
CA THR A 90 -11.32 -1.02 1.74
C THR A 90 -9.86 -0.59 1.65
N PRO A 91 -9.07 -0.70 2.72
CA PRO A 91 -7.66 -0.35 2.68
C PRO A 91 -6.88 -1.41 1.88
N VAL A 92 -5.84 -0.96 1.16
CA VAL A 92 -4.98 -1.84 0.38
C VAL A 92 -3.59 -1.90 0.97
N THR A 93 -2.99 -3.09 0.98
CA THR A 93 -1.67 -3.28 1.55
C THR A 93 -0.54 -2.75 0.67
N GLY A 94 -0.81 -2.19 -0.52
CA GLY A 94 0.20 -1.55 -1.36
C GLY A 94 0.99 -0.48 -0.59
N ALA A 95 2.30 -0.43 -0.80
CA ALA A 95 3.16 0.60 -0.21
C ALA A 95 3.39 1.71 -1.25
N GLU A 96 3.35 2.96 -0.80
CA GLU A 96 3.48 4.14 -1.66
C GLU A 96 4.31 5.21 -0.92
N ASP A 97 5.31 5.78 -1.59
CA ASP A 97 6.25 6.73 -0.98
C ASP A 97 5.65 8.12 -0.77
N PHE A 98 4.50 8.41 -1.41
CA PHE A 98 3.67 9.57 -1.10
C PHE A 98 3.36 9.68 0.40
N SER A 99 3.34 8.54 1.10
CA SER A 99 3.16 8.46 2.54
C SER A 99 4.11 9.39 3.32
N TYR A 100 5.36 9.57 2.88
CA TYR A 100 6.30 10.51 3.52
C TYR A 100 5.82 11.96 3.48
N PHE A 101 5.26 12.42 2.37
CA PHE A 101 4.71 13.78 2.29
C PHE A 101 3.47 13.93 3.18
N SER A 102 2.63 12.90 3.23
CA SER A 102 1.39 12.92 4.03
C SER A 102 1.63 12.88 5.55
N GLN A 103 2.84 12.54 6.00
CA GLN A 103 3.24 12.67 7.41
C GLN A 103 3.51 14.13 7.80
N GLU A 104 3.99 14.95 6.87
CA GLU A 104 4.38 16.33 7.13
C GLU A 104 3.23 17.32 6.93
N ILE A 105 2.38 17.07 5.92
CA ILE A 105 1.24 17.93 5.58
C ILE A 105 0.00 17.09 5.23
N PRO A 106 -1.23 17.64 5.38
CA PRO A 106 -2.44 16.95 4.97
C PRO A 106 -2.38 16.53 3.49
N GLY A 107 -2.30 15.21 3.25
CA GLY A 107 -2.23 14.62 1.92
C GLY A 107 -3.54 13.97 1.48
N MET A 108 -3.73 13.87 0.16
CA MET A 108 -4.78 13.07 -0.46
C MET A 108 -4.20 12.37 -1.70
N TYR A 109 -4.29 11.05 -1.72
CA TYR A 109 -3.89 10.15 -2.78
C TYR A 109 -5.12 9.37 -3.27
N PHE A 110 -5.30 9.23 -4.57
CA PHE A 110 -6.50 8.61 -5.14
C PHE A 110 -6.16 7.71 -6.32
N TRP A 111 -7.04 6.76 -6.59
CA TRP A 111 -6.92 5.85 -7.73
C TRP A 111 -7.54 6.48 -8.98
N LEU A 112 -6.87 6.28 -10.12
CA LEU A 112 -7.42 6.53 -11.45
C LEU A 112 -7.80 5.19 -12.08
N GLY A 113 -9.04 5.06 -12.53
CA GLY A 113 -9.45 3.89 -13.32
C GLY A 113 -8.80 3.93 -14.70
N ILE A 114 -7.94 2.95 -14.99
CA ILE A 114 -7.14 2.89 -16.23
C ILE A 114 -7.48 1.71 -17.13
N ASN A 115 -8.44 0.87 -16.73
CA ASN A 115 -8.88 -0.24 -17.55
C ASN A 115 -9.63 0.29 -18.77
N LYS A 116 -9.58 -0.47 -19.87
CA LYS A 116 -10.41 -0.20 -21.04
C LYS A 116 -11.90 -0.14 -20.64
N PRO A 117 -12.70 0.79 -21.19
CA PRO A 117 -14.12 0.90 -20.87
C PRO A 117 -14.86 -0.45 -20.97
N GLY A 118 -15.55 -0.83 -19.89
CA GLY A 118 -16.29 -2.08 -19.79
C GLY A 118 -15.47 -3.31 -19.36
N VAL A 119 -14.16 -3.16 -19.12
CA VAL A 119 -13.27 -4.25 -18.72
C VAL A 119 -12.87 -4.10 -17.25
N GLY A 120 -12.83 -5.22 -16.51
CA GLY A 120 -12.37 -5.25 -15.12
C GLY A 120 -13.18 -4.35 -14.19
N LEU A 121 -14.50 -4.24 -14.38
CA LEU A 121 -15.39 -3.38 -13.57
C LEU A 121 -15.33 -3.74 -12.07
N GLU A 122 -15.15 -5.02 -11.77
CA GLU A 122 -14.98 -5.51 -10.39
C GLU A 122 -13.62 -5.14 -9.78
N SER A 123 -12.70 -4.51 -10.53
CA SER A 123 -11.39 -4.10 -9.98
C SER A 123 -11.51 -2.97 -8.96
N ALA A 124 -12.69 -2.33 -8.86
CA ALA A 124 -13.00 -1.42 -7.78
C ALA A 124 -13.17 -2.14 -6.42
N ASN A 125 -13.41 -3.46 -6.42
CA ASN A 125 -13.50 -4.28 -5.22
C ASN A 125 -12.08 -4.65 -4.76
N PHE A 126 -11.42 -3.71 -4.06
CA PHE A 126 -10.07 -3.93 -3.54
C PHE A 126 -10.00 -5.22 -2.71
N GLY A 127 -8.98 -6.03 -2.99
CA GLY A 127 -8.77 -7.33 -2.32
C GLY A 127 -9.34 -8.53 -3.07
N GLU A 128 -10.14 -8.32 -4.12
CA GLU A 128 -10.64 -9.39 -4.98
C GLU A 128 -9.78 -9.59 -6.23
N ARG A 129 -9.71 -10.84 -6.71
CA ARG A 129 -9.04 -11.16 -7.97
C ARG A 129 -9.98 -10.87 -9.13
N THR A 130 -9.48 -10.16 -10.13
CA THR A 130 -10.20 -9.90 -11.39
C THR A 130 -9.48 -10.53 -12.57
N ASP A 131 -10.09 -10.43 -13.74
CA ASP A 131 -9.55 -10.89 -15.02
C ASP A 131 -8.52 -9.93 -15.63
N VAL A 132 -8.36 -8.73 -15.05
CA VAL A 132 -7.37 -7.75 -15.47
C VAL A 132 -6.07 -7.87 -14.68
N ALA A 133 -4.97 -7.61 -15.37
CA ALA A 133 -3.65 -7.64 -14.77
C ALA A 133 -3.39 -6.38 -13.92
N GLY A 134 -3.13 -6.57 -12.63
CA GLY A 134 -2.75 -5.47 -11.73
C GLY A 134 -1.32 -4.94 -11.98
N ASN A 135 -0.98 -3.88 -11.26
CA ASN A 135 0.39 -3.30 -11.24
C ASN A 135 1.46 -4.38 -11.02
N HIS A 136 2.62 -4.22 -11.64
CA HIS A 136 3.77 -5.16 -11.65
C HIS A 136 3.55 -6.49 -12.40
N SER A 137 2.40 -6.70 -13.03
CA SER A 137 2.20 -7.83 -13.95
C SER A 137 2.89 -7.58 -15.31
N PRO A 138 3.48 -8.59 -15.95
CA PRO A 138 3.96 -8.46 -17.34
C PRO A 138 2.82 -8.24 -18.36
N TYR A 139 1.56 -8.44 -17.94
CA TYR A 139 0.36 -8.19 -18.74
C TYR A 139 -0.34 -6.88 -18.35
N PHE A 140 0.27 -6.07 -17.48
CA PHE A 140 -0.28 -4.78 -17.08
C PHE A 140 -0.49 -3.89 -18.31
N TYR A 141 -1.64 -3.25 -18.37
CA TYR A 141 -2.06 -2.43 -19.50
C TYR A 141 -2.81 -1.19 -19.00
N VAL A 142 -2.53 -0.05 -19.63
CA VAL A 142 -3.19 1.23 -19.38
C VAL A 142 -3.96 1.59 -20.65
N ASP A 143 -5.24 1.93 -20.51
CA ASP A 143 -6.01 2.52 -21.60
C ASP A 143 -5.84 4.05 -21.60
N ASP A 144 -5.25 4.59 -22.67
CA ASP A 144 -4.94 6.03 -22.78
C ASP A 144 -6.18 6.93 -22.68
N SER A 145 -7.40 6.41 -22.87
CA SER A 145 -8.62 7.21 -22.64
C SER A 145 -8.79 7.67 -21.18
N ALA A 146 -8.07 7.05 -20.23
CA ALA A 146 -8.03 7.48 -18.84
C ALA A 146 -7.23 8.78 -18.62
N LEU A 147 -6.33 9.16 -19.54
CA LEU A 147 -5.48 10.33 -19.38
C LEU A 147 -6.28 11.63 -19.27
N ASP A 148 -7.33 11.78 -20.07
CA ASP A 148 -8.22 12.95 -20.04
C ASP A 148 -8.90 13.10 -18.67
N GLU A 149 -9.28 11.99 -18.04
CA GLU A 149 -9.90 11.97 -16.72
C GLU A 149 -8.88 12.28 -15.62
N GLY A 150 -7.68 11.70 -15.71
CA GLY A 150 -6.58 11.98 -14.78
C GLY A 150 -6.15 13.44 -14.78
N VAL A 151 -5.93 14.03 -15.96
CA VAL A 151 -5.56 15.46 -16.08
C VAL A 151 -6.68 16.34 -15.55
N ARG A 152 -7.94 16.06 -15.88
CA ARG A 152 -9.08 16.83 -15.42
C ARG A 152 -9.24 16.76 -13.90
N ALA A 153 -8.99 15.60 -13.29
CA ALA A 153 -8.99 15.45 -11.83
C ALA A 153 -8.00 16.42 -11.19
N PHE A 154 -6.74 16.46 -11.64
CA PHE A 154 -5.77 17.40 -11.11
C PHE A 154 -6.14 18.86 -11.36
N VAL A 155 -6.64 19.21 -12.55
CA VAL A 155 -7.07 20.58 -12.86
C VAL A 155 -8.18 21.04 -11.90
N TYR A 156 -9.22 20.23 -11.70
CA TYR A 156 -10.32 20.58 -10.79
C TYR A 156 -9.88 20.60 -9.33
N LEU A 157 -8.96 19.72 -8.91
CA LEU A 157 -8.39 19.78 -7.58
C LEU A 157 -7.65 21.11 -7.36
N ILE A 158 -6.82 21.53 -8.31
CA ILE A 158 -6.03 22.77 -8.19
C ILE A 158 -6.93 24.00 -8.25
N ASP A 159 -7.91 24.03 -9.15
CA ASP A 159 -8.82 25.18 -9.34
C ASP A 159 -9.74 25.38 -8.12
N ASP A 160 -10.28 24.30 -7.55
CA ASP A 160 -11.19 24.39 -6.41
C ASP A 160 -10.46 24.63 -5.08
N TYR A 161 -9.17 24.24 -4.94
CA TYR A 161 -8.45 24.26 -3.65
C TYR A 161 -8.46 25.64 -2.96
N PRO A 162 -8.12 26.77 -3.60
CA PRO A 162 -8.09 28.09 -2.96
C PRO A 162 -9.45 28.60 -2.46
N SER A 163 -10.55 28.01 -2.95
CA SER A 163 -11.90 28.35 -2.49
C SER A 163 -12.35 27.53 -1.27
N LYS A 164 -11.63 26.45 -0.97
CA LYS A 164 -11.94 25.47 0.08
C LYS A 164 -10.95 25.53 1.24
N PHE A 165 -9.72 26.01 0.99
CA PHE A 165 -8.63 26.22 1.93
C PHE A 165 -7.91 27.54 1.64
#